data_AF-A0A836S1Q1-F1
#
_entry.id   AF-A0A836S1Q1-F1
#
_cell.length_a   1.000
_cell.length_b   1.000
_cell.length_c   1.000
_cell.angle_alpha   90.00
_cell.angle_beta   90.00
_cell.angle_gamma   90.00
#
_symmetry.space_group_name_H-M   'P 1'
#
loop_
_entity.id
_entity.type
_entity.pdbx_description
1 polymer ?
#
loop_
_entity_poly.entity_id
_entity_poly.type
_entity_poly.pdbx_seq_one_letter_code
_entity_poly.pdbx_strand_id
1 'polypeptide(L)'
;EYWEPSALPHLGVDIAVVDEAAGIPVPLLHKIWRAYKRSIFATTIHGYEGAGRGFSVRFLKRLREDPETELYIYEMEEPIRYGKDDPVERWQFRVLLLDAEPDELNEEDLKLIQEQKFEYLVLDPDKLFTKENEKLLKSLFGIYVLAHYRNEPDDLGMMADAPHHSIRALRLVNGKIVAAAQLAEEGPIPFEYLDSLLRGGKIPGNIIPDRLLKHARLRDIGEGRGWRIVRIAVHPDVQGRGIGSYLLKKLEEEARSRGYAWIGSGFGATDELLRFWIKNGFVPVHISPDRNPVSAEYTVLVIKPLDTRWEQIVKAINKEFRLKVLESLHDTYRDLEIGVAHQLLKSAYKAGEEACRVKLPNLTRIQLDRLLSYYQGFMTYESCTDIMHILARHYWMSDEGCRPSLSDIEEKILILKVLQGLSWEKTADILRIRKTKVMDLMRNIALKFIEYYYRISEKDIEKYLGTVTIDEYSKDPKARPLTSKLK
;
A
#
# COMPACT_ATOMS: atom_id res chain seq x y z
N GLU A 1 7.30 24.28 25.97
CA GLU A 1 7.85 24.62 24.63
C GLU A 1 6.91 24.03 23.58
N TYR A 2 6.74 24.69 22.43
CA TYR A 2 5.96 24.16 21.33
C TYR A 2 6.90 23.50 20.31
N TRP A 3 6.58 22.27 19.93
CA TRP A 3 7.41 21.45 19.05
C TRP A 3 6.53 20.75 18.01
N GLU A 4 7.10 20.44 16.85
CA GLU A 4 6.43 19.58 15.89
C GLU A 4 6.22 18.17 16.48
N PRO A 5 5.09 17.50 16.19
CA PRO A 5 4.81 16.15 16.70
C PRO A 5 5.90 15.12 16.38
N SER A 6 6.59 15.28 15.25
CA SER A 6 7.68 14.41 14.78
C SER A 6 8.94 14.49 15.65
N ALA A 7 9.18 15.63 16.31
CA ALA A 7 10.33 15.85 17.17
C ALA A 7 10.16 15.23 18.56
N LEU A 8 8.91 15.15 19.05
CA LEU A 8 8.59 14.67 20.39
C LEU A 8 9.25 13.34 20.75
N PRO A 9 9.22 12.25 19.95
CA PRO A 9 9.86 10.99 20.34
C PRO A 9 11.37 11.06 20.65
N HIS A 10 12.04 12.17 20.33
CA HIS A 10 13.47 12.38 20.51
C HIS A 10 13.82 13.40 21.60
N LEU A 11 12.83 14.04 22.22
CA LEU A 11 13.04 15.03 23.28
C LEU A 11 13.10 14.35 24.65
N GLY A 12 13.96 14.88 25.53
CA GLY A 12 14.10 14.42 26.91
C GLY A 12 13.20 15.20 27.87
N VAL A 13 11.88 15.19 27.65
CA VAL A 13 10.90 15.87 28.53
C VAL A 13 10.17 14.90 29.46
N ASP A 14 9.68 15.39 30.60
CA ASP A 14 8.98 14.56 31.60
C ASP A 14 7.52 14.25 31.25
N ILE A 15 6.84 15.19 30.58
CA ILE A 15 5.43 15.09 30.18
C ILE A 15 5.28 15.59 28.74
N ALA A 16 4.65 14.77 27.91
CA ALA A 16 4.26 15.18 26.56
C ALA A 16 2.77 15.55 26.53
N VAL A 17 2.44 16.74 26.02
CA VAL A 17 1.04 17.13 25.76
C VAL A 17 0.87 17.29 24.25
N VAL A 18 -0.11 16.58 23.71
CA VAL A 18 -0.41 16.57 22.28
C VAL A 18 -1.82 17.11 22.10
N ASP A 19 -1.91 18.25 21.43
CA ASP A 19 -3.18 18.88 21.05
C ASP A 19 -3.60 18.45 19.64
N GLU A 20 -4.90 18.46 19.35
CA GLU A 20 -5.51 17.91 18.13
C GLU A 20 -4.96 16.54 17.71
N ALA A 21 -4.84 15.63 18.69
CA ALA A 21 -4.16 14.36 18.51
C ALA A 21 -4.76 13.50 17.39
N ALA A 22 -6.07 13.62 17.10
CA ALA A 22 -6.68 12.85 16.02
C ALA A 22 -6.25 13.30 14.61
N GLY A 23 -5.75 14.53 14.46
CA GLY A 23 -5.12 15.00 13.22
C GLY A 23 -3.73 14.41 12.96
N ILE A 24 -3.15 13.71 13.93
CA ILE A 24 -1.79 13.15 13.85
C ILE A 24 -1.84 11.67 13.46
N PRO A 25 -0.91 11.17 12.62
CA PRO A 25 -0.79 9.74 12.32
C PRO A 25 -0.66 8.84 13.56
N VAL A 26 -1.47 7.78 13.64
CA VAL A 26 -1.50 6.79 14.74
C VAL A 26 -0.12 6.20 15.00
N PRO A 27 0.72 5.87 13.99
CA PRO A 27 2.07 5.41 14.24
C PRO A 27 2.93 6.42 15.01
N LEU A 28 2.75 7.72 14.75
CA LEU A 28 3.47 8.77 15.47
C LEU A 28 2.92 8.93 16.90
N LEU A 29 1.60 8.91 17.08
CA LEU A 29 0.98 8.91 18.40
C LEU A 29 1.50 7.74 19.26
N HIS A 30 1.61 6.54 18.69
CA HIS A 30 2.18 5.39 19.40
C HIS A 30 3.66 5.56 19.74
N LYS A 31 4.45 6.22 18.87
CA LYS A 31 5.85 6.55 19.19
C LYS A 31 5.93 7.53 20.36
N ILE A 32 5.10 8.56 20.36
CA ILE A 32 5.03 9.55 21.45
C ILE A 32 4.62 8.85 22.75
N TRP A 33 3.50 8.11 22.74
CA TRP A 33 3.04 7.35 23.91
C TRP A 33 4.10 6.43 24.50
N ARG A 34 4.91 5.76 23.66
CA ARG A 34 5.99 4.87 24.14
C ARG A 34 7.26 5.59 24.59
N ALA A 35 7.50 6.79 24.09
CA ALA A 35 8.69 7.56 24.44
C ALA A 35 8.61 8.16 25.84
N TYR A 36 7.39 8.36 26.36
CA TYR A 36 7.14 9.10 27.60
C TYR A 36 6.42 8.26 28.65
N LYS A 37 6.79 8.45 29.92
CA LYS A 37 6.07 7.83 31.05
C LYS A 37 4.70 8.46 31.31
N ARG A 38 4.54 9.73 30.94
CA ARG A 38 3.31 10.51 31.13
C ARG A 38 3.02 11.31 29.86
N SER A 39 1.83 11.14 29.32
CA SER A 39 1.40 11.85 28.12
C SER A 39 -0.08 12.21 28.19
N ILE A 40 -0.43 13.40 27.71
CA ILE A 40 -1.81 13.88 27.60
C ILE A 40 -2.12 14.07 26.12
N PHE A 41 -3.25 13.54 25.66
CA PHE A 41 -3.74 13.70 24.30
C PHE A 41 -5.10 14.39 24.36
N ALA A 42 -5.19 15.59 23.78
CA ALA A 42 -6.44 16.33 23.62
C ALA A 42 -6.86 16.29 22.14
N THR A 43 -8.14 16.07 21.87
CA THR A 43 -8.66 16.02 20.49
C THR A 43 -10.17 16.15 20.44
N THR A 44 -10.70 16.55 19.29
CA THR A 44 -12.13 16.52 18.99
C THR A 44 -12.56 15.13 18.46
N ILE A 45 -13.57 14.51 19.08
CA ILE A 45 -14.12 13.20 18.65
C ILE A 45 -15.25 13.39 17.61
N HIS A 46 -16.14 14.35 17.87
CA HIS A 46 -17.31 14.67 17.03
C HIS A 46 -17.22 16.13 16.60
N GLY A 47 -17.25 16.40 15.29
CA GLY A 47 -17.14 17.76 14.76
C GLY A 47 -16.71 17.83 13.32
N TYR A 48 -16.59 19.07 12.81
CA TYR A 48 -16.32 19.37 11.40
C TYR A 48 -14.91 18.94 10.93
N GLU A 49 -13.97 18.73 11.84
CA GLU A 49 -12.60 18.29 11.47
C GLU A 49 -12.48 16.78 11.25
N GLY A 50 -13.54 16.01 11.58
CA GLY A 50 -13.74 14.62 11.15
C GLY A 50 -12.59 13.65 11.42
N ALA A 51 -11.67 13.99 12.33
CA ALA A 51 -10.44 13.23 12.60
C ALA A 51 -10.59 12.22 13.76
N GLY A 52 -11.61 12.39 14.60
CA GLY A 52 -11.72 11.77 15.93
C GLY A 52 -11.67 10.24 16.00
N ARG A 53 -12.11 9.51 14.97
CA ARG A 53 -12.29 8.05 15.10
C ARG A 53 -11.06 7.22 14.77
N GLY A 54 -10.11 7.68 13.96
CA GLY A 54 -8.79 7.02 13.83
C GLY A 54 -8.07 6.97 15.17
N PHE A 55 -8.18 8.06 15.93
CA PHE A 55 -7.78 8.14 17.33
C PHE A 55 -8.61 7.19 18.22
N SER A 56 -9.94 7.27 18.20
CA SER A 56 -10.77 6.47 19.11
C SER A 56 -10.76 4.96 18.85
N VAL A 57 -10.76 4.52 17.59
CA VAL A 57 -10.88 3.10 17.21
C VAL A 57 -9.53 2.39 17.16
N ARG A 58 -8.47 3.06 16.69
CA ARG A 58 -7.15 2.42 16.52
C ARG A 58 -6.18 2.78 17.64
N PHE A 59 -6.07 4.07 17.98
CA PHE A 59 -5.15 4.51 19.03
C PHE A 59 -5.65 4.14 20.42
N LEU A 60 -6.86 4.59 20.83
CA LEU A 60 -7.40 4.28 22.16
C LEU A 60 -7.61 2.78 22.40
N LYS A 61 -8.06 2.02 21.38
CA LYS A 61 -8.18 0.56 21.51
C LYS A 61 -6.86 -0.08 21.93
N ARG A 62 -5.75 0.33 21.30
CA ARG A 62 -4.43 -0.21 21.61
C ARG A 62 -3.91 0.24 22.98
N LEU A 63 -4.26 1.44 23.44
CA LEU A 63 -3.95 1.89 24.80
C LEU A 63 -4.75 1.09 25.84
N ARG A 64 -6.02 0.77 25.56
CA ARG A 64 -6.87 -0.07 26.44
C ARG A 64 -6.40 -1.52 26.52
N GLU A 65 -5.84 -2.05 25.44
CA GLU A 65 -5.31 -3.43 25.36
C GLU A 65 -3.92 -3.58 25.98
N ASP A 66 -3.22 -2.48 26.28
CA ASP A 66 -1.86 -2.51 26.82
C ASP A 66 -1.89 -2.56 28.36
N PRO A 67 -1.43 -3.66 28.99
CA PRO A 67 -1.54 -3.84 30.44
C PRO A 67 -0.60 -2.92 31.24
N GLU A 68 0.43 -2.36 30.60
CA GLU A 68 1.41 -1.46 31.22
C GLU A 68 0.94 0.00 31.24
N THR A 69 -0.18 0.31 30.58
CA THR A 69 -0.68 1.68 30.42
C THR A 69 -1.86 1.95 31.35
N GLU A 70 -1.69 2.90 32.26
CA GLU A 70 -2.77 3.43 33.07
C GLU A 70 -3.50 4.55 32.30
N LEU A 71 -4.70 4.24 31.79
CA LEU A 71 -5.45 5.13 30.90
C LEU A 71 -6.58 5.85 31.65
N TYR A 72 -6.53 7.18 31.64
CA TYR A 72 -7.60 8.06 32.11
C TYR A 72 -8.26 8.75 30.92
N ILE A 73 -9.60 8.69 30.83
CA ILE A 73 -10.37 9.33 29.75
C ILE A 73 -11.30 10.36 30.38
N TYR A 74 -11.26 11.58 29.87
CA TYR A 74 -12.15 12.66 30.23
C TYR A 74 -12.85 13.17 28.97
N GLU A 75 -14.17 13.31 29.04
CA GLU A 75 -15.00 13.84 27.96
C GLU A 75 -15.61 15.17 28.38
N MET A 76 -15.58 16.15 27.47
CA MET A 76 -16.13 17.49 27.69
C MET A 76 -17.31 17.67 26.73
N GLU A 77 -18.52 17.78 27.27
CA GLU A 77 -19.75 17.88 26.48
C GLU A 77 -20.40 19.26 26.52
N GLU A 78 -20.18 20.04 27.59
CA GLU A 78 -20.86 21.33 27.77
C GLU A 78 -20.20 22.43 26.93
N PRO A 79 -20.92 23.03 25.95
CA PRO A 79 -20.36 24.11 25.14
C PRO A 79 -20.20 25.37 25.98
N ILE A 80 -19.09 26.10 25.77
CA ILE A 80 -18.85 27.39 26.44
C ILE A 80 -19.33 28.60 25.62
N ARG A 81 -19.62 28.40 24.33
CA ARG A 81 -19.95 29.50 23.39
C ARG A 81 -21.44 29.69 23.16
N TYR A 82 -22.23 28.64 23.35
CA TYR A 82 -23.67 28.60 23.11
C TYR A 82 -24.33 27.72 24.17
N GLY A 83 -25.65 27.79 24.26
CA GLY A 83 -26.40 27.00 25.23
C GLY A 83 -26.36 25.52 24.92
N LYS A 84 -26.46 24.69 25.96
CA LYS A 84 -26.71 23.25 25.79
C LYS A 84 -28.00 23.05 24.96
N ASP A 85 -27.97 22.09 24.03
CA ASP A 85 -29.08 21.74 23.13
C ASP A 85 -29.46 22.80 22.07
N ASP A 86 -28.50 23.63 21.64
CA ASP A 86 -28.70 24.63 20.60
C ASP A 86 -29.35 24.02 19.33
N PRO A 87 -30.53 24.50 18.90
CA PRO A 87 -31.22 23.95 17.74
C PRO A 87 -30.45 24.14 16.43
N VAL A 88 -29.61 25.18 16.31
CA VAL A 88 -28.77 25.44 15.14
C VAL A 88 -27.64 24.42 15.07
N GLU A 89 -27.01 24.09 16.20
CA GLU A 89 -26.00 23.04 16.29
C GLU A 89 -26.61 21.68 15.89
N ARG A 90 -27.76 21.31 16.47
CA ARG A 90 -28.46 20.06 16.12
C ARG A 90 -28.82 20.00 14.63
N TRP A 91 -29.26 21.11 14.06
CA TRP A 91 -29.52 21.21 12.63
C TRP A 91 -28.24 21.01 11.81
N GLN A 92 -27.15 21.68 12.18
CA GLN A 92 -25.86 21.58 11.49
C GLN A 92 -25.32 20.14 11.52
N PHE A 93 -25.31 19.50 12.69
CA PHE A 93 -24.86 18.12 12.84
C PHE A 93 -25.67 17.15 11.98
N ARG A 94 -26.99 17.30 11.97
CA ARG A 94 -27.88 16.49 11.15
C ARG A 94 -27.65 16.69 9.64
N VAL A 95 -27.55 17.95 9.19
CA VAL A 95 -27.40 18.28 7.76
C VAL A 95 -26.04 17.86 7.22
N LEU A 96 -24.98 18.04 8.00
CA LEU A 96 -23.61 17.69 7.64
C LEU A 96 -23.23 16.26 8.02
N LEU A 97 -24.17 15.49 8.60
CA LEU A 97 -23.98 14.11 9.04
C LEU A 97 -22.76 13.91 9.96
N LEU A 98 -22.47 14.89 10.82
CA LEU A 98 -21.30 14.87 11.71
C LEU A 98 -21.43 13.80 12.80
N ASP A 99 -22.65 13.36 13.08
CA ASP A 99 -23.02 12.29 14.01
C ASP A 99 -23.38 10.98 13.28
N ALA A 100 -23.02 10.84 12.01
CA ALA A 100 -23.30 9.61 11.26
C ALA A 100 -22.48 8.43 11.79
N GLU A 101 -23.19 7.35 12.09
CA GLU A 101 -22.64 6.08 12.53
C GLU A 101 -23.20 4.98 11.62
N PRO A 102 -22.44 3.90 11.37
CA PRO A 102 -22.99 2.75 10.67
C PRO A 102 -24.05 2.07 11.54
N ASP A 103 -24.82 1.18 10.91
CA ASP A 103 -25.77 0.35 11.65
C ASP A 103 -25.03 -0.66 12.55
N GLU A 104 -25.42 -0.78 13.82
CA GLU A 104 -24.91 -1.85 14.69
C GLU A 104 -25.25 -3.24 14.11
N LEU A 105 -24.28 -4.15 14.13
CA LEU A 105 -24.44 -5.51 13.62
C LEU A 105 -24.66 -6.51 14.76
N ASN A 106 -25.61 -7.44 14.57
CA ASN A 106 -25.93 -8.52 15.50
C ASN A 106 -25.56 -9.91 14.94
N GLU A 107 -25.78 -10.98 15.71
CA GLU A 107 -25.41 -12.34 15.28
C GLU A 107 -26.13 -12.82 14.01
N GLU A 108 -27.36 -12.36 13.77
CA GLU A 108 -28.11 -12.70 12.56
C GLU A 108 -27.48 -12.05 11.33
N ASP A 109 -27.04 -10.78 11.45
CA ASP A 109 -26.30 -10.08 10.40
C ASP A 109 -25.02 -10.83 10.02
N LEU A 110 -24.30 -11.36 11.02
CA LEU A 110 -23.08 -12.13 10.78
C LEU A 110 -23.35 -13.42 9.99
N LYS A 111 -24.50 -14.08 10.21
CA LYS A 111 -24.91 -15.25 9.43
C LYS A 111 -25.24 -14.86 7.98
N LEU A 112 -25.99 -13.78 7.78
CA LEU A 112 -26.30 -13.27 6.44
C LEU A 112 -25.04 -12.91 5.64
N ILE A 113 -24.04 -12.32 6.31
CA ILE A 113 -22.73 -12.00 5.73
C ILE A 113 -21.98 -13.27 5.32
N GLN A 114 -21.97 -14.30 6.16
CA GLN A 114 -21.33 -15.58 5.85
C GLN A 114 -21.97 -16.27 4.64
N GLU A 115 -23.30 -16.19 4.53
CA GLU A 115 -24.07 -16.70 3.38
C GLU A 115 -24.00 -15.80 2.14
N GLN A 116 -23.30 -14.66 2.23
CA GLN A 116 -23.19 -13.64 1.18
C GLN A 116 -24.54 -13.13 0.65
N LYS A 117 -25.52 -13.01 1.54
CA LYS A 117 -26.86 -12.47 1.23
C LYS A 117 -26.82 -10.94 1.17
N PHE A 118 -26.15 -10.46 0.13
CA PHE A 118 -26.00 -9.04 -0.19
C PHE A 118 -26.89 -8.61 -1.35
N GLU A 119 -27.39 -7.40 -1.26
CA GLU A 119 -27.99 -6.65 -2.36
C GLU A 119 -27.02 -5.55 -2.79
N TYR A 120 -26.69 -5.53 -4.08
CA TYR A 120 -25.84 -4.51 -4.67
C TYR A 120 -26.68 -3.30 -5.08
N LEU A 121 -26.40 -2.15 -4.47
CA LEU A 121 -27.15 -0.92 -4.67
C LEU A 121 -26.40 0.04 -5.59
N VAL A 122 -27.11 0.51 -6.61
CA VAL A 122 -26.75 1.67 -7.43
C VAL A 122 -27.50 2.86 -6.88
N LEU A 123 -26.81 3.76 -6.19
CA LEU A 123 -27.44 4.89 -5.51
C LEU A 123 -27.36 6.13 -6.39
N ASP A 124 -28.54 6.72 -6.60
CA ASP A 124 -28.74 7.98 -7.29
C ASP A 124 -28.71 9.12 -6.24
N PRO A 125 -27.74 10.07 -6.33
CA PRO A 125 -27.65 11.18 -5.40
C PRO A 125 -28.98 11.94 -5.24
N ASP A 126 -29.70 12.19 -6.33
CA ASP A 126 -30.97 12.94 -6.29
C ASP A 126 -32.03 12.26 -5.43
N LYS A 127 -31.99 10.93 -5.32
CA LYS A 127 -32.88 10.14 -4.46
C LYS A 127 -32.30 9.96 -3.07
N LEU A 128 -30.98 9.82 -2.95
CA LEU A 128 -30.30 9.57 -1.69
C LEU A 128 -30.39 10.78 -0.75
N PHE A 129 -30.26 12.00 -1.28
CA PHE A 129 -30.31 13.26 -0.52
C PHE A 129 -31.76 13.75 -0.31
N THR A 130 -32.68 12.83 -0.04
CA THR A 130 -34.09 13.14 0.29
C THR A 130 -34.42 12.79 1.73
N LYS A 131 -35.46 13.41 2.30
CA LYS A 131 -35.91 13.12 3.67
C LYS A 131 -36.30 11.64 3.87
N GLU A 132 -36.83 11.00 2.84
CA GLU A 132 -37.25 9.59 2.91
C GLU A 132 -36.05 8.64 3.04
N ASN A 133 -34.92 8.99 2.42
CA ASN A 133 -33.69 8.19 2.43
C ASN A 133 -32.66 8.67 3.45
N GLU A 134 -33.04 9.57 4.36
CA GLU A 134 -32.12 10.13 5.36
C GLU A 134 -31.46 9.05 6.22
N LYS A 135 -32.20 8.02 6.63
CA LYS A 135 -31.64 6.88 7.38
C LYS A 135 -30.60 6.13 6.56
N LEU A 136 -30.90 5.85 5.29
CA LEU A 136 -29.97 5.16 4.38
C LEU A 136 -28.70 5.98 4.16
N LEU A 137 -28.84 7.29 3.94
CA LEU A 137 -27.73 8.21 3.79
C LEU A 137 -26.86 8.25 5.06
N LYS A 138 -27.48 8.32 6.24
CA LYS A 138 -26.76 8.32 7.52
C LYS A 138 -25.97 7.01 7.72
N SER A 139 -26.59 5.85 7.51
CA SER A 139 -25.90 4.55 7.63
C SER A 139 -24.76 4.41 6.62
N LEU A 140 -24.97 4.86 5.38
CA LEU A 140 -23.95 4.82 4.33
C LEU A 140 -22.78 5.75 4.63
N PHE A 141 -23.06 7.00 5.01
CA PHE A 141 -22.03 7.98 5.34
C PHE A 141 -21.28 7.58 6.60
N GLY A 142 -21.97 6.99 7.59
CA GLY A 142 -21.35 6.42 8.79
C GLY A 142 -20.27 5.37 8.49
N ILE A 143 -20.46 4.55 7.45
CA ILE A 143 -19.44 3.60 6.98
C ILE A 143 -18.20 4.32 6.42
N TYR A 144 -18.38 5.41 5.66
CA TYR A 144 -17.25 6.20 5.18
C TYR A 144 -16.51 6.91 6.31
N VAL A 145 -17.26 7.48 7.25
CA VAL A 145 -16.71 8.18 8.42
C VAL A 145 -15.78 7.25 9.21
N LEU A 146 -16.18 5.99 9.40
CA LEU A 146 -15.39 5.03 10.17
C LEU A 146 -14.19 4.44 9.44
N ALA A 147 -14.21 4.37 8.12
CA ALA A 147 -13.14 3.75 7.36
C ALA A 147 -11.98 4.70 7.03
N HIS A 148 -12.21 6.02 7.05
CA HIS A 148 -11.23 7.02 6.61
C HIS A 148 -10.61 7.80 7.78
N TYR A 149 -9.31 8.10 7.62
CA TYR A 149 -8.47 8.72 8.65
C TYR A 149 -8.88 10.18 8.96
N ARG A 150 -9.49 10.85 7.98
CA ARG A 150 -10.06 12.18 8.09
C ARG A 150 -11.17 12.31 7.07
N ASN A 151 -12.30 12.86 7.47
CA ASN A 151 -13.40 13.22 6.57
C ASN A 151 -13.64 14.72 6.72
N GLU A 152 -13.85 15.41 5.61
CA GLU A 152 -14.23 16.82 5.62
C GLU A 152 -15.70 16.92 5.18
N PRO A 153 -16.49 17.86 5.71
CA PRO A 153 -17.88 18.06 5.28
C PRO A 153 -18.01 18.28 3.77
N ASP A 154 -16.98 18.84 3.14
CA ASP A 154 -16.88 19.02 1.69
C ASP A 154 -16.97 17.69 0.92
N ASP A 155 -16.60 16.56 1.54
CA ASP A 155 -16.76 15.23 0.94
C ASP A 155 -18.23 14.88 0.70
N LEU A 156 -19.11 15.24 1.64
CA LEU A 156 -20.55 15.04 1.52
C LEU A 156 -21.12 15.92 0.40
N GLY A 157 -20.65 17.17 0.31
CA GLY A 157 -21.00 18.09 -0.77
C GLY A 157 -20.58 17.55 -2.14
N MET A 158 -19.35 17.04 -2.26
CA MET A 158 -18.85 16.43 -3.49
C MET A 158 -19.66 15.19 -3.89
N MET A 159 -20.12 14.38 -2.93
CA MET A 159 -21.00 13.24 -3.19
C MET A 159 -22.40 13.65 -3.67
N ALA A 160 -22.89 14.83 -3.28
CA ALA A 160 -24.19 15.34 -3.68
C ALA A 160 -24.15 16.02 -5.07
N ASP A 161 -23.11 16.80 -5.36
CA ASP A 161 -23.11 17.75 -6.47
C ASP A 161 -22.25 17.32 -7.68
N ALA A 162 -21.21 16.50 -7.48
CA ALA A 162 -20.28 16.20 -8.57
C ALA A 162 -20.88 15.17 -9.56
N PRO A 163 -21.16 15.54 -10.82
CA PRO A 163 -21.90 14.69 -11.76
C PRO A 163 -21.12 13.46 -12.22
N HIS A 164 -19.79 13.48 -12.09
CA HIS A 164 -18.90 12.38 -12.41
C HIS A 164 -18.66 11.46 -11.21
N HIS A 165 -19.22 11.79 -10.04
CA HIS A 165 -19.18 10.94 -8.87
C HIS A 165 -20.43 10.07 -8.79
N SER A 166 -20.26 8.85 -8.31
CA SER A 166 -21.39 7.96 -8.05
C SER A 166 -21.11 7.02 -6.89
N ILE A 167 -22.17 6.52 -6.26
CA ILE A 167 -22.08 5.74 -5.02
C ILE A 167 -22.65 4.34 -5.27
N ARG A 168 -21.94 3.33 -4.77
CA ARG A 168 -22.38 1.94 -4.72
C ARG A 168 -22.32 1.45 -3.29
N ALA A 169 -23.24 0.57 -2.92
CA ALA A 169 -23.28 0.01 -1.57
C ALA A 169 -23.68 -1.47 -1.60
N LEU A 170 -23.26 -2.20 -0.57
CA LEU A 170 -23.79 -3.52 -0.25
C LEU A 170 -24.72 -3.40 0.95
N ARG A 171 -25.96 -3.85 0.75
CA ARG A 171 -26.99 -3.91 1.77
C ARG A 171 -27.28 -5.36 2.11
N LEU A 172 -27.43 -5.69 3.39
CA LEU A 172 -27.97 -6.98 3.80
C LEU A 172 -29.47 -7.05 3.47
N VAL A 173 -30.00 -8.25 3.29
CA VAL A 173 -31.44 -8.45 3.00
C VAL A 173 -32.38 -7.86 4.07
N ASN A 174 -31.88 -7.58 5.28
CA ASN A 174 -32.63 -6.93 6.35
C ASN A 174 -32.48 -5.39 6.37
N GLY A 175 -31.80 -4.81 5.39
CA GLY A 175 -31.75 -3.36 5.15
C GLY A 175 -30.48 -2.65 5.63
N LYS A 176 -29.60 -3.30 6.38
CA LYS A 176 -28.37 -2.67 6.92
C LYS A 176 -27.27 -2.54 5.87
N ILE A 177 -26.55 -1.42 5.85
CA ILE A 177 -25.41 -1.24 4.94
C ILE A 177 -24.15 -1.82 5.58
N VAL A 178 -23.39 -2.60 4.80
CA VAL A 178 -22.16 -3.26 5.29
C VAL A 178 -20.90 -2.87 4.53
N ALA A 179 -21.05 -2.30 3.34
CA ALA A 179 -19.95 -1.73 2.58
C ALA A 179 -20.44 -0.64 1.63
N ALA A 180 -19.58 0.32 1.33
CA ALA A 180 -19.86 1.38 0.38
C ALA A 180 -18.61 1.74 -0.42
N ALA A 181 -18.80 2.17 -1.67
CA ALA A 181 -17.75 2.67 -2.54
C ALA A 181 -18.20 3.96 -3.24
N GLN A 182 -17.32 4.97 -3.20
CA GLN A 182 -17.44 6.21 -3.96
C GLN A 182 -16.55 6.10 -5.19
N LEU A 183 -17.15 6.31 -6.36
CA LEU A 183 -16.51 6.19 -7.66
C LEU A 183 -16.46 7.56 -8.32
N ALA A 184 -15.39 7.83 -9.07
CA ALA A 184 -15.30 8.94 -10.00
C ALA A 184 -15.04 8.38 -11.41
N GLU A 185 -15.84 8.78 -12.39
CA GLU A 185 -15.59 8.52 -13.81
C GLU A 185 -14.49 9.43 -14.33
N GLU A 186 -13.43 8.83 -14.88
CA GLU A 186 -12.29 9.53 -15.44
C GLU A 186 -12.06 9.11 -16.90
N GLY A 187 -11.67 10.08 -17.72
CA GLY A 187 -11.42 9.92 -19.14
C GLY A 187 -12.69 9.80 -20.01
N PRO A 188 -12.54 9.68 -21.34
CA PRO A 188 -11.28 9.85 -22.06
C PRO A 188 -10.78 11.30 -21.99
N ILE A 189 -9.48 11.48 -22.10
CA ILE A 189 -8.84 12.80 -22.14
C ILE A 189 -8.90 13.32 -23.57
N PRO A 190 -9.44 14.54 -23.82
CA PRO A 190 -9.48 15.07 -25.17
C PRO A 190 -8.07 15.28 -25.72
N PHE A 191 -7.87 14.96 -27.00
CA PHE A 191 -6.55 14.90 -27.64
C PHE A 191 -5.74 16.20 -27.50
N GLU A 192 -6.42 17.36 -27.55
CA GLU A 192 -5.81 18.69 -27.39
C GLU A 192 -5.11 18.92 -26.04
N TYR A 193 -5.56 18.23 -24.98
CA TYR A 193 -4.95 18.36 -23.65
C TYR A 193 -3.71 17.47 -23.49
N LEU A 194 -3.52 16.44 -24.32
CA LEU A 194 -2.46 15.43 -24.10
C LEU A 194 -1.06 16.04 -24.09
N ASP A 195 -0.75 16.92 -25.03
CA ASP A 195 0.57 17.57 -25.10
C ASP A 195 0.83 18.48 -23.89
N SER A 196 -0.22 19.17 -23.41
CA SER A 196 -0.14 20.01 -22.20
C SER A 196 0.11 19.16 -20.95
N LEU A 197 -0.64 18.06 -20.77
CA LEU A 197 -0.50 17.17 -19.62
C LEU A 197 0.88 16.51 -19.57
N LEU A 198 1.40 16.08 -20.72
CA LEU A 198 2.77 15.55 -20.84
C LEU A 198 3.85 16.59 -20.51
N ARG A 199 3.52 17.88 -20.54
CA ARG A 199 4.41 19.00 -20.17
C ARG A 199 4.14 19.57 -18.77
N GLY A 200 3.36 18.87 -17.95
CA GLY A 200 3.08 19.28 -16.56
C GLY A 200 1.80 20.09 -16.38
N GLY A 201 0.96 20.20 -17.42
CA GLY A 201 -0.40 20.72 -17.30
C GLY A 201 -1.25 19.93 -16.30
N LYS A 202 -2.43 20.43 -15.97
CA LYS A 202 -3.36 19.79 -15.03
C LYS A 202 -4.73 19.67 -15.68
N ILE A 203 -5.42 18.58 -15.36
CA ILE A 203 -6.82 18.38 -15.74
C ILE A 203 -7.64 18.05 -14.48
N PRO A 204 -8.65 18.89 -14.15
CA PRO A 204 -9.53 18.61 -13.02
C PRO A 204 -10.27 17.26 -13.18
N GLY A 205 -10.53 16.59 -12.06
CA GLY A 205 -11.31 15.34 -12.01
C GLY A 205 -10.61 14.08 -12.54
N ASN A 206 -9.47 14.18 -13.24
CA ASN A 206 -8.83 13.05 -13.91
C ASN A 206 -7.48 12.69 -13.29
N ILE A 207 -7.47 12.13 -12.08
CA ILE A 207 -6.24 11.90 -11.31
C ILE A 207 -5.41 10.76 -11.89
N ILE A 208 -6.02 9.62 -12.21
CA ILE A 208 -5.28 8.45 -12.68
C ILE A 208 -4.71 8.69 -14.08
N PRO A 209 -5.49 9.13 -15.09
CA PRO A 209 -4.94 9.44 -16.41
C PRO A 209 -3.83 10.50 -16.37
N ASP A 210 -4.00 11.57 -15.59
CA ASP A 210 -2.98 12.63 -15.44
C ASP A 210 -1.65 12.07 -14.91
N ARG A 211 -1.71 11.30 -13.83
CA ARG A 211 -0.51 10.72 -13.20
C ARG A 211 0.17 9.71 -14.11
N LEU A 212 -0.60 8.84 -14.75
CA LEU A 212 -0.04 7.87 -15.67
C LEU A 212 0.57 8.53 -16.92
N LEU A 213 -0.09 9.52 -17.52
CA LEU A 213 0.47 10.26 -18.66
C LEU A 213 1.83 10.89 -18.29
N LYS A 214 1.93 11.52 -17.12
CA LYS A 214 3.16 12.18 -16.66
C LYS A 214 4.31 11.21 -16.38
N HIS A 215 4.02 10.03 -15.84
CA HIS A 215 5.04 9.09 -15.38
C HIS A 215 5.31 7.91 -16.32
N ALA A 216 4.27 7.34 -16.93
CA ALA A 216 4.40 6.26 -17.90
C ALA A 216 4.63 6.76 -19.34
N ARG A 217 4.24 8.01 -19.64
CA ARG A 217 4.48 8.68 -20.93
C ARG A 217 3.83 8.00 -22.15
N LEU A 218 2.88 7.07 -21.94
CA LEU A 218 2.11 6.44 -23.01
C LEU A 218 0.89 7.29 -23.37
N ARG A 219 0.76 7.69 -24.64
CA ARG A 219 -0.37 8.52 -25.09
C ARG A 219 -1.71 7.78 -25.04
N ASP A 220 -1.66 6.45 -25.24
CA ASP A 220 -2.81 5.54 -25.24
C ASP A 220 -3.64 5.59 -23.94
N ILE A 221 -3.03 6.02 -22.82
CA ILE A 221 -3.72 6.22 -21.55
C ILE A 221 -4.88 7.21 -21.69
N GLY A 222 -4.72 8.24 -22.53
CA GLY A 222 -5.75 9.26 -22.74
C GLY A 222 -7.03 8.73 -23.39
N GLU A 223 -6.96 7.61 -24.11
CA GLU A 223 -8.12 7.01 -24.78
C GLU A 223 -9.01 6.23 -23.81
N GLY A 224 -8.48 5.80 -22.67
CA GLY A 224 -9.22 4.97 -21.72
C GLY A 224 -10.19 5.78 -20.87
N ARG A 225 -11.44 5.33 -20.83
CA ARG A 225 -12.43 5.71 -19.82
C ARG A 225 -12.48 4.66 -18.72
N GLY A 226 -12.52 5.07 -17.46
CA GLY A 226 -12.56 4.13 -16.35
C GLY A 226 -13.07 4.74 -15.05
N TRP A 227 -13.11 3.89 -14.02
CA TRP A 227 -13.49 4.31 -12.67
C TRP A 227 -12.29 4.39 -11.75
N ARG A 228 -12.14 5.55 -11.11
CA ARG A 228 -11.36 5.68 -9.89
C ARG A 228 -12.27 5.41 -8.69
N ILE A 229 -11.97 4.36 -7.94
CA ILE A 229 -12.51 4.15 -6.60
C ILE A 229 -11.84 5.19 -5.70
N VAL A 230 -12.58 6.24 -5.39
CA VAL A 230 -12.17 7.34 -4.51
C VAL A 230 -12.12 6.86 -3.08
N ARG A 231 -13.15 6.12 -2.66
CA ARG A 231 -13.29 5.52 -1.33
C ARG A 231 -13.91 4.15 -1.44
N ILE A 232 -13.42 3.22 -0.62
CA ILE A 232 -14.07 1.94 -0.38
C ILE A 232 -13.98 1.66 1.11
N ALA A 233 -15.12 1.34 1.69
CA ALA A 233 -15.27 1.18 3.12
C ALA A 233 -16.12 -0.05 3.41
N VAL A 234 -15.70 -0.81 4.42
CA VAL A 234 -16.42 -1.98 4.94
C VAL A 234 -16.64 -1.73 6.42
N HIS A 235 -17.83 -2.12 6.90
CA HIS A 235 -18.20 -2.02 8.29
C HIS A 235 -17.10 -2.62 9.20
N PRO A 236 -16.58 -1.88 10.20
CA PRO A 236 -15.41 -2.28 10.98
C PRO A 236 -15.48 -3.68 11.60
N ASP A 237 -16.63 -4.03 12.18
CA ASP A 237 -16.84 -5.31 12.89
C ASP A 237 -16.76 -6.55 11.97
N VAL A 238 -16.81 -6.34 10.65
CA VAL A 238 -16.83 -7.41 9.66
C VAL A 238 -15.77 -7.24 8.57
N GLN A 239 -14.77 -6.40 8.83
CA GLN A 239 -13.54 -6.34 8.03
C GLN A 239 -12.83 -7.71 8.01
N GLY A 240 -12.08 -7.98 6.94
CA GLY A 240 -11.40 -9.26 6.75
C GLY A 240 -12.30 -10.44 6.35
N ARG A 241 -13.63 -10.29 6.29
CA ARG A 241 -14.58 -11.35 5.90
C ARG A 241 -14.87 -11.44 4.40
N GLY A 242 -14.10 -10.75 3.55
CA GLY A 242 -14.25 -10.79 2.09
C GLY A 242 -15.32 -9.89 1.49
N ILE A 243 -16.04 -9.09 2.29
CA ILE A 243 -17.09 -8.17 1.82
C ILE A 243 -16.54 -7.15 0.82
N GLY A 244 -15.39 -6.53 1.11
CA GLY A 244 -14.74 -5.58 0.19
C GLY A 244 -14.36 -6.23 -1.15
N SER A 245 -13.89 -7.48 -1.13
CA SER A 245 -13.61 -8.25 -2.35
C SER A 245 -14.89 -8.54 -3.15
N TYR A 246 -15.99 -8.84 -2.48
CA TYR A 246 -17.29 -9.00 -3.13
C TYR A 246 -17.74 -7.71 -3.81
N LEU A 247 -17.64 -6.56 -3.12
CA LEU A 247 -17.96 -5.26 -3.69
C LEU A 247 -17.10 -4.94 -4.91
N LEU A 248 -15.78 -5.15 -4.84
CA LEU A 248 -14.88 -4.95 -5.99
C LEU A 248 -15.26 -5.83 -7.18
N LYS A 249 -15.66 -7.09 -6.95
CA LYS A 249 -16.14 -7.98 -8.01
C LYS A 249 -17.40 -7.43 -8.68
N LYS A 250 -18.36 -6.91 -7.91
CA LYS A 250 -19.58 -6.29 -8.46
C LYS A 250 -19.29 -5.01 -9.24
N LEU A 251 -18.37 -4.19 -8.73
CA LEU A 251 -17.90 -2.99 -9.44
C LEU A 251 -17.22 -3.35 -10.76
N GLU A 252 -16.41 -4.40 -10.79
CA GLU A 252 -15.79 -4.90 -12.02
C GLU A 252 -16.83 -5.40 -13.03
N GLU A 253 -17.80 -6.20 -12.58
CA GLU A 253 -18.91 -6.69 -13.42
C GLU A 253 -19.68 -5.51 -14.06
N GLU A 254 -20.00 -4.48 -13.28
CA GLU A 254 -20.68 -3.26 -13.77
C GLU A 254 -19.77 -2.43 -14.70
N ALA A 255 -18.49 -2.27 -14.37
CA ALA A 255 -17.55 -1.50 -15.19
C ALA A 255 -17.36 -2.13 -16.57
N ARG A 256 -17.28 -3.47 -16.63
CA ARG A 256 -17.21 -4.22 -17.90
C ARG A 256 -18.47 -4.06 -18.73
N SER A 257 -19.66 -4.13 -18.11
CA SER A 257 -20.93 -3.97 -18.85
C SER A 257 -21.11 -2.56 -19.42
N ARG A 258 -20.51 -1.55 -18.79
CA ARG A 258 -20.45 -0.16 -19.27
C ARG A 258 -19.38 0.08 -20.35
N GLY A 259 -18.54 -0.91 -20.65
CA GLY A 259 -17.45 -0.76 -21.62
C GLY A 259 -16.29 0.11 -21.11
N TYR A 260 -16.10 0.20 -19.80
CA TYR A 260 -14.92 0.87 -19.26
C TYR A 260 -13.67 0.02 -19.46
N ALA A 261 -12.56 0.72 -19.65
CA ALA A 261 -11.29 0.16 -20.01
C ALA A 261 -10.46 -0.27 -18.78
N TRP A 262 -10.73 0.34 -17.62
CA TRP A 262 -10.02 0.07 -16.37
C TRP A 262 -10.85 0.45 -15.13
N ILE A 263 -10.49 -0.14 -14.00
CA ILE A 263 -10.89 0.31 -12.65
C ILE A 263 -9.64 0.47 -11.80
N GLY A 264 -9.53 1.53 -11.02
CA GLY A 264 -8.31 1.85 -10.27
C GLY A 264 -8.59 2.57 -8.97
N SER A 265 -7.55 2.77 -8.17
CA SER A 265 -7.64 3.54 -6.93
C SER A 265 -6.28 4.18 -6.59
N GLY A 266 -6.31 5.21 -5.75
CA GLY A 266 -5.13 5.84 -5.17
C GLY A 266 -5.30 5.99 -3.67
N PHE A 267 -4.33 5.51 -2.89
CA PHE A 267 -4.41 5.46 -1.42
C PHE A 267 -3.03 5.54 -0.77
N GLY A 268 -3.00 5.92 0.51
CA GLY A 268 -1.79 5.87 1.34
C GLY A 268 -1.33 4.42 1.55
N ALA A 269 -0.09 4.15 1.20
CA ALA A 269 0.41 2.79 1.06
C ALA A 269 0.69 2.16 2.43
N THR A 270 -0.10 1.15 2.75
CA THR A 270 0.14 0.22 3.85
C THR A 270 0.21 -1.20 3.31
N ASP A 271 0.94 -2.07 4.00
CA ASP A 271 1.08 -3.48 3.63
C ASP A 271 -0.28 -4.21 3.58
N GLU A 272 -1.20 -3.88 4.48
CA GLU A 272 -2.55 -4.43 4.52
C GLU A 272 -3.40 -4.00 3.31
N LEU A 273 -3.49 -2.69 3.04
CA LEU A 273 -4.29 -2.18 1.92
C LEU A 273 -3.73 -2.66 0.59
N LEU A 274 -2.41 -2.61 0.42
CA LEU A 274 -1.78 -3.03 -0.83
C LEU A 274 -2.02 -4.52 -1.11
N ARG A 275 -1.97 -5.39 -0.09
CA ARG A 275 -2.37 -6.80 -0.21
C ARG A 275 -3.83 -6.96 -0.62
N PHE A 276 -4.74 -6.16 -0.06
CA PHE A 276 -6.15 -6.20 -0.43
C PHE A 276 -6.33 -5.94 -1.94
N TRP A 277 -5.71 -4.89 -2.46
CA TRP A 277 -5.81 -4.56 -3.89
C TRP A 277 -5.16 -5.61 -4.79
N ILE A 278 -3.93 -6.06 -4.48
CA ILE A 278 -3.21 -7.08 -5.27
C ILE A 278 -3.99 -8.39 -5.29
N LYS A 279 -4.54 -8.83 -4.15
CA LYS A 279 -5.36 -10.05 -4.06
C LYS A 279 -6.61 -9.99 -4.95
N ASN A 280 -7.18 -8.79 -5.16
CA ASN A 280 -8.34 -8.57 -6.02
C ASN A 280 -7.96 -8.33 -7.51
N GLY A 281 -6.70 -8.52 -7.87
CA GLY A 281 -6.21 -8.44 -9.25
C GLY A 281 -5.87 -7.02 -9.72
N PHE A 282 -5.73 -6.07 -8.79
CA PHE A 282 -5.21 -4.75 -9.12
C PHE A 282 -3.68 -4.76 -9.13
N VAL A 283 -3.10 -3.97 -10.02
CA VAL A 283 -1.67 -3.93 -10.30
C VAL A 283 -1.14 -2.54 -9.92
N PRO A 284 -0.13 -2.44 -9.05
CA PRO A 284 0.54 -1.18 -8.76
C PRO A 284 1.23 -0.62 -10.01
N VAL A 285 0.98 0.67 -10.27
CA VAL A 285 1.45 1.38 -11.47
C VAL A 285 2.19 2.68 -11.15
N HIS A 286 2.02 3.21 -9.94
CA HIS A 286 2.68 4.44 -9.52
C HIS A 286 2.80 4.51 -7.99
N ILE A 287 3.84 5.20 -7.52
CA ILE A 287 4.04 5.62 -6.13
C ILE A 287 4.55 7.06 -6.14
N SER A 288 4.00 7.90 -5.24
CA SER A 288 4.44 9.28 -5.09
C SER A 288 5.90 9.35 -4.64
N PRO A 289 6.67 10.37 -5.03
CA PRO A 289 8.03 10.56 -4.54
C PRO A 289 8.07 11.02 -3.07
N ASP A 290 7.04 11.77 -2.64
CA ASP A 290 6.93 12.31 -1.30
C ASP A 290 5.79 11.65 -0.53
N ARG A 291 5.91 11.65 0.80
CA ARG A 291 4.84 11.26 1.71
C ARG A 291 3.77 12.35 1.75
N ASN A 292 2.53 11.94 1.90
CA ASN A 292 1.45 12.89 2.17
C ASN A 292 1.72 13.58 3.52
N PRO A 293 1.61 14.91 3.62
CA PRO A 293 1.91 15.65 4.85
C PRO A 293 1.00 15.28 6.02
N VAL A 294 -0.22 14.82 5.74
CA VAL A 294 -1.21 14.44 6.75
C VAL A 294 -1.03 13.00 7.18
N SER A 295 -1.03 12.03 6.25
CA SER A 295 -0.94 10.61 6.63
C SER A 295 0.48 10.13 6.88
N ALA A 296 1.50 10.89 6.46
CA ALA A 296 2.90 10.49 6.44
C ALA A 296 3.18 9.20 5.64
N GLU A 297 2.27 8.82 4.73
CA GLU A 297 2.39 7.64 3.87
C GLU A 297 2.66 8.05 2.41
N TYR A 298 3.36 7.20 1.67
CA TYR A 298 3.47 7.33 0.21
C TYR A 298 2.12 6.98 -0.43
N THR A 299 1.70 7.73 -1.45
CA THR A 299 0.49 7.39 -2.20
C THR A 299 0.82 6.40 -3.31
N VAL A 300 0.13 5.25 -3.35
CA VAL A 300 0.24 4.26 -4.43
C VAL A 300 -1.01 4.30 -5.28
N LEU A 301 -0.83 4.25 -6.59
CA LEU A 301 -1.92 4.03 -7.55
C LEU A 301 -1.90 2.58 -8.01
N VAL A 302 -3.08 1.96 -8.02
CA VAL A 302 -3.31 0.60 -8.51
C VAL A 302 -4.38 0.61 -9.57
N ILE A 303 -4.24 -0.26 -10.59
CA ILE A 303 -5.19 -0.37 -11.70
C ILE A 303 -5.43 -1.83 -12.01
N LYS A 304 -6.69 -2.17 -12.28
CA LYS A 304 -7.11 -3.43 -12.88
C LYS A 304 -7.61 -3.14 -14.31
N PRO A 305 -6.95 -3.70 -15.34
CA PRO A 305 -7.41 -3.54 -16.71
C PRO A 305 -8.68 -4.34 -16.95
N LEU A 306 -9.59 -3.81 -17.78
CA LEU A 306 -10.86 -4.44 -18.12
C LEU A 306 -10.95 -4.83 -19.60
N ASP A 307 -10.02 -4.36 -20.43
CA ASP A 307 -9.89 -4.77 -21.83
C ASP A 307 -8.45 -5.16 -22.19
N THR A 308 -8.29 -5.79 -23.36
CA THR A 308 -7.00 -6.32 -23.84
C THR A 308 -5.96 -5.25 -24.13
N ARG A 309 -6.38 -4.02 -24.51
CA ARG A 309 -5.44 -2.92 -24.76
C ARG A 309 -4.90 -2.40 -23.43
N TRP A 310 -5.75 -2.23 -22.43
CA TRP A 310 -5.35 -1.83 -21.09
C TRP A 310 -4.55 -2.89 -20.35
N GLU A 311 -4.75 -4.18 -20.63
CA GLU A 311 -3.85 -5.23 -20.14
C GLU A 311 -2.41 -5.01 -20.63
N GLN A 312 -2.22 -4.67 -21.91
CA GLN A 312 -0.90 -4.38 -22.47
C GLN A 312 -0.29 -3.10 -21.87
N ILE A 313 -1.10 -2.04 -21.73
CA ILE A 313 -0.68 -0.77 -21.11
C ILE A 313 -0.25 -1.02 -19.66
N VAL A 314 -1.09 -1.64 -18.84
CA VAL A 314 -0.79 -1.91 -17.42
C VAL A 314 0.44 -2.81 -17.28
N LYS A 315 0.61 -3.82 -18.15
CA LYS A 315 1.82 -4.66 -18.17
C LYS A 315 3.09 -3.84 -18.44
N ALA A 316 3.06 -2.95 -19.44
CA ALA A 316 4.20 -2.08 -19.74
C ALA A 316 4.51 -1.12 -18.57
N ILE A 317 3.47 -0.49 -18.01
CA ILE A 317 3.63 0.44 -16.89
C ILE A 317 4.15 -0.27 -15.65
N ASN A 318 3.61 -1.43 -15.27
CA ASN A 318 4.05 -2.16 -14.09
C ASN A 318 5.52 -2.57 -14.19
N LYS A 319 5.99 -2.94 -15.39
CA LYS A 319 7.40 -3.29 -15.61
C LYS A 319 8.32 -2.09 -15.36
N GLU A 320 8.01 -0.93 -15.95
CA GLU A 320 8.78 0.31 -15.75
C GLU A 320 8.67 0.80 -14.30
N PHE A 321 7.49 0.69 -13.70
CA PHE A 321 7.24 1.03 -12.31
C PHE A 321 8.10 0.20 -11.35
N ARG A 322 8.12 -1.14 -11.51
CA ARG A 322 8.93 -2.03 -10.67
C ARG A 322 10.42 -1.73 -10.81
N LEU A 323 10.89 -1.48 -12.03
CA LEU A 323 12.27 -1.05 -12.25
C LEU A 323 12.57 0.27 -11.54
N LYS A 324 11.71 1.28 -11.70
CA LYS A 324 11.86 2.57 -11.00
C LYS A 324 11.91 2.39 -9.49
N VAL A 325 10.98 1.63 -8.90
CA VAL A 325 10.98 1.37 -7.45
C VAL A 325 12.27 0.70 -7.03
N LEU A 326 12.68 -0.37 -7.73
CA LEU A 326 13.89 -1.12 -7.44
C LEU A 326 15.13 -0.23 -7.42
N GLU A 327 15.30 0.60 -8.45
CA GLU A 327 16.45 1.50 -8.57
C GLU A 327 16.37 2.72 -7.64
N SER A 328 15.22 2.99 -7.00
CA SER A 328 15.03 4.14 -6.11
C SER A 328 14.91 3.76 -4.62
N LEU A 329 14.98 2.46 -4.28
CA LEU A 329 14.86 1.97 -2.90
C LEU A 329 16.01 2.43 -1.99
N HIS A 330 17.19 2.70 -2.53
CA HIS A 330 18.33 3.18 -1.73
C HIS A 330 18.29 4.68 -1.47
N ASP A 331 17.49 5.42 -2.24
CA ASP A 331 17.42 6.88 -2.23
C ASP A 331 16.01 7.33 -1.80
N THR A 332 15.14 7.69 -2.76
CA THR A 332 13.80 8.24 -2.49
C THR A 332 12.96 7.35 -1.56
N TYR A 333 13.07 6.02 -1.69
CA TYR A 333 12.24 5.07 -0.94
C TYR A 333 13.03 4.30 0.14
N ARG A 334 14.12 4.88 0.64
CA ARG A 334 14.98 4.26 1.66
C ARG A 334 14.27 4.00 2.99
N ASP A 335 13.27 4.81 3.30
CA ASP A 335 12.46 4.75 4.51
C ASP A 335 11.09 4.08 4.28
N LEU A 336 10.86 3.54 3.07
CA LEU A 336 9.64 2.84 2.73
C LEU A 336 9.50 1.60 3.62
N GLU A 337 8.29 1.39 4.14
CA GLU A 337 7.99 0.23 4.97
C GLU A 337 8.26 -1.07 4.21
N ILE A 338 8.91 -2.02 4.86
CA ILE A 338 9.32 -3.27 4.23
C ILE A 338 8.17 -4.08 3.65
N GLY A 339 7.00 -4.09 4.32
CA GLY A 339 5.80 -4.75 3.80
C GLY A 339 5.36 -4.15 2.47
N VAL A 340 5.31 -2.82 2.38
CA VAL A 340 4.96 -2.11 1.15
C VAL A 340 5.99 -2.37 0.05
N ALA A 341 7.28 -2.19 0.33
CA ALA A 341 8.35 -2.43 -0.64
C ALA A 341 8.31 -3.86 -1.20
N HIS A 342 8.08 -4.84 -0.32
CA HIS A 342 7.96 -6.25 -0.67
C HIS A 342 6.77 -6.54 -1.58
N GLN A 343 5.60 -6.01 -1.26
CA GLN A 343 4.40 -6.15 -2.10
C GLN A 343 4.57 -5.49 -3.47
N LEU A 344 5.13 -4.27 -3.53
CA LEU A 344 5.36 -3.56 -4.80
C LEU A 344 6.29 -4.35 -5.72
N LEU A 345 7.40 -4.88 -5.21
CA LEU A 345 8.33 -5.69 -6.03
C LEU A 345 7.75 -7.04 -6.44
N LYS A 346 6.92 -7.66 -5.58
CA LYS A 346 6.24 -8.94 -5.85
C LYS A 346 5.07 -8.83 -6.81
N SER A 347 4.48 -7.65 -6.97
CA SER A 347 3.33 -7.35 -7.84
C SER A 347 3.61 -7.42 -9.35
N ALA A 348 4.47 -8.35 -9.78
CA ALA A 348 4.72 -8.61 -11.18
C ALA A 348 3.41 -8.97 -11.89
N TYR A 349 3.12 -8.25 -12.98
CA TYR A 349 2.04 -8.66 -13.87
C TYR A 349 2.33 -10.07 -14.39
N LYS A 350 1.55 -11.06 -13.95
CA LYS A 350 1.68 -12.44 -14.41
C LYS A 350 1.33 -12.49 -15.90
N ALA A 351 2.33 -12.63 -16.76
CA ALA A 351 2.07 -13.06 -18.13
C ALA A 351 1.44 -14.46 -18.05
N GLY A 352 0.54 -14.80 -19.00
CA GLY A 352 0.03 -16.17 -19.14
C GLY A 352 1.18 -17.18 -19.27
N GLU A 353 0.87 -18.47 -19.22
CA GLU A 353 1.79 -19.62 -19.18
C GLU A 353 2.85 -19.68 -20.31
N GLU A 354 3.71 -18.68 -20.44
CA GLU A 354 4.92 -18.73 -21.24
C GLU A 354 5.95 -19.53 -20.46
N ALA A 355 6.54 -20.52 -21.14
CA ALA A 355 7.59 -21.35 -20.57
C ALA A 355 8.71 -20.48 -19.99
N CYS A 356 8.91 -20.61 -18.69
CA CYS A 356 9.91 -19.87 -17.95
C CYS A 356 11.30 -20.01 -18.59
N ARG A 357 11.86 -18.91 -19.10
CA ARG A 357 13.24 -18.87 -19.59
C ARG A 357 14.12 -18.23 -18.52
N VAL A 358 14.76 -19.07 -17.70
CA VAL A 358 15.74 -18.61 -16.71
C VAL A 358 16.85 -17.85 -17.42
N LYS A 359 16.92 -16.54 -17.20
CA LYS A 359 18.01 -15.70 -17.66
C LYS A 359 19.13 -15.76 -16.64
N LEU A 360 20.36 -15.70 -17.10
CA LEU A 360 21.52 -15.62 -16.21
C LEU A 360 21.73 -14.17 -15.75
N PRO A 361 22.06 -13.95 -14.47
CA PRO A 361 22.61 -12.68 -14.01
C PRO A 361 23.91 -12.38 -14.76
N ASN A 362 24.14 -11.12 -15.11
CA ASN A 362 25.35 -10.69 -15.80
C ASN A 362 26.51 -10.53 -14.80
N LEU A 363 26.97 -11.64 -14.23
CA LEU A 363 28.18 -11.69 -13.42
C LEU A 363 29.38 -12.12 -14.25
N THR A 364 30.54 -11.63 -13.88
CA THR A 364 31.83 -12.11 -14.37
C THR A 364 32.31 -13.33 -13.60
N ARG A 365 33.28 -14.07 -14.15
CA ARG A 365 33.94 -15.19 -13.44
C ARG A 365 34.54 -14.76 -12.09
N ILE A 366 35.19 -13.60 -12.05
CA ILE A 366 35.77 -13.03 -10.82
C ILE A 366 34.67 -12.72 -9.79
N GLN A 367 33.54 -12.17 -10.23
CA GLN A 367 32.40 -11.90 -9.36
C GLN A 367 31.76 -13.18 -8.83
N LEU A 368 31.66 -14.23 -9.66
CA LEU A 368 31.20 -15.53 -9.19
C LEU A 368 32.16 -16.10 -8.15
N ASP A 369 33.46 -16.04 -8.37
CA ASP A 369 34.47 -16.53 -7.42
C ASP A 369 34.43 -15.80 -6.06
N ARG A 370 34.27 -14.46 -6.08
CA ARG A 370 34.03 -13.66 -4.87
C ARG A 370 32.76 -14.09 -4.13
N LEU A 371 31.69 -14.40 -4.85
CA LEU A 371 30.44 -14.88 -4.27
C LEU A 371 30.59 -16.26 -3.61
N LEU A 372 31.32 -17.18 -4.26
CA LEU A 372 31.69 -18.47 -3.68
C LEU A 372 32.52 -18.29 -2.40
N SER A 373 33.51 -17.39 -2.43
CA SER A 373 34.34 -17.04 -1.28
C SER A 373 33.55 -16.42 -0.12
N TYR A 374 32.54 -15.60 -0.43
CA TYR A 374 31.63 -15.04 0.59
C TYR A 374 30.81 -16.14 1.27
N TYR A 375 30.26 -17.08 0.51
CA TYR A 375 29.51 -18.20 1.08
C TYR A 375 30.38 -19.03 2.05
N GLN A 376 31.60 -19.37 1.63
CA GLN A 376 32.58 -20.12 2.44
C GLN A 376 33.10 -19.34 3.66
N GLY A 377 32.81 -18.04 3.76
CA GLY A 377 33.22 -17.20 4.89
C GLY A 377 34.64 -16.63 4.77
N PHE A 378 35.31 -16.79 3.62
CA PHE A 378 36.61 -16.17 3.36
C PHE A 378 36.51 -14.68 3.03
N MET A 379 35.33 -14.21 2.60
CA MET A 379 35.05 -12.81 2.32
C MET A 379 33.92 -12.26 3.18
N THR A 380 33.96 -10.95 3.42
CA THR A 380 32.86 -10.22 4.05
C THR A 380 31.78 -9.85 3.03
N TYR A 381 30.58 -9.54 3.51
CA TYR A 381 29.49 -9.06 2.65
C TYR A 381 29.86 -7.73 1.97
N GLU A 382 30.58 -6.86 2.66
CA GLU A 382 31.06 -5.57 2.15
C GLU A 382 31.96 -5.76 0.92
N SER A 383 32.65 -6.90 0.83
CA SER A 383 33.45 -7.30 -0.33
C SER A 383 32.62 -7.95 -1.44
N CYS A 384 31.28 -8.02 -1.31
CA CYS A 384 30.37 -8.64 -2.28
C CYS A 384 29.06 -7.83 -2.48
N THR A 385 28.99 -6.57 -2.01
CA THR A 385 27.74 -5.78 -2.09
C THR A 385 27.32 -5.52 -3.53
N ASP A 386 28.28 -5.25 -4.40
CA ASP A 386 28.11 -5.06 -5.84
C ASP A 386 27.47 -6.29 -6.49
N ILE A 387 27.95 -7.48 -6.11
CA ILE A 387 27.47 -8.76 -6.63
C ILE A 387 26.05 -9.05 -6.13
N MET A 388 25.83 -8.89 -4.82
CA MET A 388 24.51 -9.10 -4.22
C MET A 388 23.48 -8.12 -4.78
N HIS A 389 23.86 -6.89 -5.09
CA HIS A 389 22.98 -5.91 -5.74
C HIS A 389 22.59 -6.35 -7.16
N ILE A 390 23.55 -6.83 -7.98
CA ILE A 390 23.24 -7.37 -9.32
C ILE A 390 22.27 -8.56 -9.22
N LEU A 391 22.51 -9.46 -8.26
CA LEU A 391 21.66 -10.64 -8.04
C LEU A 391 20.28 -10.27 -7.52
N ALA A 392 20.18 -9.32 -6.58
CA ALA A 392 18.91 -8.81 -6.07
C ALA A 392 18.08 -8.17 -7.18
N ARG A 393 18.72 -7.30 -7.98
CA ARG A 393 18.11 -6.67 -9.16
C ARG A 393 17.58 -7.71 -10.14
N HIS A 394 18.39 -8.72 -10.45
CA HIS A 394 17.99 -9.81 -11.32
C HIS A 394 16.82 -10.61 -10.75
N TYR A 395 16.89 -10.98 -9.47
CA TYR A 395 15.83 -11.72 -8.76
C TYR A 395 14.47 -11.01 -8.83
N TRP A 396 14.44 -9.72 -8.54
CA TRP A 396 13.20 -8.95 -8.49
C TRP A 396 12.66 -8.56 -9.86
N MET A 397 13.49 -8.52 -10.91
CA MET A 397 13.04 -8.29 -12.28
C MET A 397 12.62 -9.57 -13.02
N SER A 398 13.03 -10.74 -12.52
CA SER A 398 12.58 -12.04 -13.04
C SER A 398 11.14 -12.35 -12.65
N ASP A 399 10.44 -13.10 -13.51
CA ASP A 399 9.06 -13.51 -13.30
C ASP A 399 8.92 -14.50 -12.12
N GLU A 400 7.75 -14.50 -11.49
CA GLU A 400 7.42 -15.42 -10.39
C GLU A 400 7.40 -16.87 -10.94
N GLY A 401 8.44 -17.65 -10.61
CA GLY A 401 8.70 -18.99 -11.18
C GLY A 401 10.03 -19.11 -11.94
N CYS A 402 10.60 -17.98 -12.37
CA CYS A 402 11.89 -17.90 -13.07
C CYS A 402 13.04 -17.40 -12.21
N ARG A 403 12.90 -17.57 -10.90
CA ARG A 403 13.85 -17.14 -9.89
C ARG A 403 13.90 -18.19 -8.77
N PRO A 404 15.00 -18.26 -8.00
CA PRO A 404 15.13 -19.21 -6.90
C PRO A 404 14.05 -18.99 -5.83
N SER A 405 13.72 -20.05 -5.10
CA SER A 405 12.75 -19.94 -4.00
C SER A 405 13.41 -19.35 -2.76
N LEU A 406 13.00 -18.14 -2.38
CA LEU A 406 13.36 -17.49 -1.12
C LEU A 406 12.16 -17.49 -0.18
N SER A 407 12.42 -17.67 1.11
CA SER A 407 11.43 -17.44 2.16
C SER A 407 11.09 -15.95 2.27
N ASP A 408 9.93 -15.65 2.86
CA ASP A 408 9.48 -14.26 3.08
C ASP A 408 10.54 -13.42 3.82
N ILE A 409 11.21 -14.00 4.83
CA ILE A 409 12.27 -13.31 5.58
C ILE A 409 13.50 -13.06 4.69
N GLU A 410 13.89 -14.03 3.87
CA GLU A 410 15.04 -13.88 2.95
C GLU A 410 14.78 -12.80 1.89
N GLU A 411 13.57 -12.75 1.32
CA GLU A 411 13.17 -11.68 0.39
C GLU A 411 13.24 -10.30 1.07
N LYS A 412 12.78 -10.21 2.32
CA LYS A 412 12.84 -8.95 3.09
C LYS A 412 14.27 -8.55 3.44
N ILE A 413 15.16 -9.50 3.75
CA ILE A 413 16.59 -9.24 3.93
C ILE A 413 17.22 -8.69 2.65
N LEU A 414 16.89 -9.27 1.49
CA LEU A 414 17.35 -8.80 0.19
C LEU A 414 16.93 -7.34 -0.05
N ILE A 415 15.71 -6.96 0.30
CA ILE A 415 15.24 -5.58 0.19
C ILE A 415 15.95 -4.66 1.19
N LEU A 416 15.86 -4.95 2.49
CA LEU A 416 16.37 -4.07 3.56
C LEU A 416 17.89 -3.86 3.46
N LYS A 417 18.63 -4.95 3.28
CA LYS A 417 20.10 -4.91 3.34
C LYS A 417 20.71 -4.54 1.99
N VAL A 418 20.23 -5.14 0.89
CA VAL A 418 20.84 -4.97 -0.43
C VAL A 418 20.26 -3.79 -1.19
N LEU A 419 18.94 -3.62 -1.24
CA LEU A 419 18.30 -2.59 -2.05
C LEU A 419 18.11 -1.25 -1.32
N GLN A 420 17.79 -1.25 -0.02
CA GLN A 420 17.68 -0.03 0.79
C GLN A 420 19.01 0.38 1.46
N GLY A 421 20.02 -0.50 1.42
CA GLY A 421 21.35 -0.21 1.98
C GLY A 421 21.32 0.08 3.49
N LEU A 422 20.53 -0.66 4.26
CA LEU A 422 20.48 -0.52 5.72
C LEU A 422 21.65 -1.25 6.42
N SER A 423 21.92 -0.88 7.67
CA SER A 423 22.89 -1.60 8.50
C SER A 423 22.34 -2.97 8.92
N TRP A 424 23.24 -3.88 9.31
CA TRP A 424 22.84 -5.20 9.79
C TRP A 424 21.96 -5.12 11.05
N GLU A 425 22.28 -4.18 11.94
CA GLU A 425 21.55 -3.86 13.16
C GLU A 425 20.13 -3.42 12.83
N LYS A 426 19.98 -2.42 11.95
CA LYS A 426 18.67 -1.89 11.57
C LYS A 426 17.82 -2.94 10.84
N THR A 427 18.43 -3.77 9.99
CA THR A 427 17.73 -4.90 9.35
C THR A 427 17.25 -5.92 10.39
N ALA A 428 18.09 -6.27 11.37
CA ALA A 428 17.72 -7.15 12.47
C ALA A 428 16.58 -6.60 13.32
N ASP A 429 16.62 -5.30 13.64
CA ASP A 429 15.58 -4.63 14.45
C ASP A 429 14.22 -4.63 13.74
N ILE A 430 14.21 -4.27 12.44
CA ILE A 430 12.98 -4.27 11.63
C ILE A 430 12.38 -5.67 11.55
N LEU A 431 13.23 -6.69 11.35
CA LEU A 431 12.79 -8.08 11.23
C LEU A 431 12.56 -8.77 12.58
N ARG A 432 12.92 -8.13 13.70
CA ARG A 432 12.86 -8.69 15.07
C ARG A 432 13.60 -10.02 15.20
N ILE A 433 14.77 -10.13 14.59
CA ILE A 433 15.65 -11.30 14.69
C ILE A 433 17.08 -10.89 15.03
N ARG A 434 17.89 -11.84 15.52
CA ARG A 434 19.30 -11.56 15.86
C ARG A 434 20.11 -11.21 14.61
N LYS A 435 21.03 -10.25 14.73
CA LYS A 435 21.98 -9.86 13.67
C LYS A 435 22.71 -11.05 13.03
N THR A 436 23.21 -11.98 13.85
CA THR A 436 23.91 -13.18 13.36
C THR A 436 23.03 -14.00 12.42
N LYS A 437 21.76 -14.18 12.77
CA LYS A 437 20.78 -14.88 11.93
C LYS A 437 20.53 -14.17 10.60
N VAL A 438 20.52 -12.82 10.58
CA VAL A 438 20.40 -12.05 9.32
C VAL A 438 21.60 -12.34 8.40
N MET A 439 22.81 -12.35 8.96
CA MET A 439 24.05 -12.63 8.21
C MET A 439 24.08 -14.06 7.68
N ASP A 440 23.65 -15.03 8.48
CA ASP A 440 23.54 -16.44 8.07
C ASP A 440 22.53 -16.62 6.93
N LEU A 441 21.35 -15.97 7.05
CA LEU A 441 20.36 -15.99 5.98
C LEU A 441 20.86 -15.30 4.70
N MET A 442 21.67 -14.23 4.79
CA MET A 442 22.29 -13.62 3.62
C MET A 442 23.26 -14.57 2.90
N ARG A 443 24.04 -15.36 3.66
CA ARG A 443 24.89 -16.42 3.07
C ARG A 443 24.05 -17.50 2.41
N ASN A 444 22.94 -17.92 3.03
CA ASN A 444 22.02 -18.89 2.43
C ASN A 444 21.36 -18.37 1.14
N ILE A 445 21.04 -17.07 1.07
CA ILE A 445 20.55 -16.43 -0.16
C ILE A 445 21.61 -16.52 -1.26
N ALA A 446 22.88 -16.22 -0.94
CA ALA A 446 23.99 -16.35 -1.88
C ALA A 446 24.12 -17.78 -2.41
N LEU A 447 24.05 -18.79 -1.53
CA LEU A 447 24.05 -20.20 -1.94
C LEU A 447 22.92 -20.53 -2.90
N LYS A 448 21.67 -20.14 -2.58
CA LYS A 448 20.52 -20.39 -3.44
C LYS A 448 20.68 -19.73 -4.81
N PHE A 449 21.30 -18.55 -4.88
CA PHE A 449 21.63 -17.90 -6.15
C PHE A 449 22.71 -18.66 -6.93
N ILE A 450 23.75 -19.14 -6.25
CA ILE A 450 24.81 -19.98 -6.84
C ILE A 450 24.21 -21.26 -7.44
N GLU A 451 23.42 -22.00 -6.67
CA GLU A 451 22.83 -23.28 -7.08
C GLU A 451 21.83 -23.09 -8.23
N TYR A 452 20.97 -22.07 -8.17
CA TYR A 452 19.93 -21.87 -9.16
C TYR A 452 20.46 -21.34 -10.48
N TYR A 453 21.29 -20.28 -10.46
CA TYR A 453 21.77 -19.63 -11.68
C TYR A 453 23.00 -20.33 -12.28
N TYR A 454 23.92 -20.81 -11.46
CA TYR A 454 25.21 -21.35 -11.92
C TYR A 454 25.33 -22.88 -11.81
N ARG A 455 24.35 -23.56 -11.19
CA ARG A 455 24.32 -25.03 -11.06
C ARG A 455 25.54 -25.60 -10.32
N ILE A 456 26.12 -24.82 -9.41
CA ILE A 456 27.18 -25.26 -8.50
C ILE A 456 26.50 -25.69 -7.20
N SER A 457 26.61 -26.98 -6.84
CA SER A 457 26.09 -27.46 -5.54
C SER A 457 27.00 -27.00 -4.40
N GLU A 458 26.47 -26.90 -3.18
CA GLU A 458 27.25 -26.56 -1.98
C GLU A 458 28.55 -27.39 -1.86
N LYS A 459 28.47 -28.69 -2.15
CA LYS A 459 29.59 -29.64 -2.07
C LYS A 459 30.68 -29.41 -3.11
N ASP A 460 30.32 -28.77 -4.22
CA ASP A 460 31.24 -28.52 -5.32
C ASP A 460 31.89 -27.14 -5.25
N ILE A 461 31.45 -26.25 -4.34
CA ILE A 461 31.94 -24.87 -4.24
C ILE A 461 33.47 -24.82 -4.10
N GLU A 462 34.05 -25.67 -3.24
CA GLU A 462 35.50 -25.72 -3.02
C GLU A 462 36.29 -26.02 -4.30
N LYS A 463 35.71 -26.75 -5.25
CA LYS A 463 36.40 -27.11 -6.51
C LYS A 463 36.58 -25.93 -7.45
N TYR A 464 35.75 -24.90 -7.32
CA TYR A 464 35.74 -23.74 -8.22
C TYR A 464 36.35 -22.48 -7.59
N LEU A 465 36.61 -22.51 -6.29
CA LEU A 465 37.14 -21.38 -5.54
C LEU A 465 38.60 -21.09 -5.93
N GLY A 466 38.90 -19.82 -6.24
CA GLY A 466 40.23 -19.35 -6.59
C GLY A 466 40.77 -19.87 -7.93
N THR A 467 39.92 -20.39 -8.81
CA THR A 467 40.34 -21.02 -10.07
C THR A 467 40.49 -20.05 -11.26
N VAL A 468 40.00 -18.81 -11.12
CA VAL A 468 39.92 -17.85 -12.23
C VAL A 468 41.30 -17.30 -12.59
N THR A 469 41.72 -17.48 -13.84
CA THR A 469 42.97 -16.92 -14.39
C THR A 469 42.71 -15.78 -15.38
N ILE A 470 43.72 -14.93 -15.61
CA ILE A 470 43.63 -13.82 -16.59
C ILE A 470 43.39 -14.33 -18.03
N ASP A 471 43.98 -15.48 -18.37
CA ASP A 471 43.84 -16.09 -19.70
C ASP A 471 42.40 -16.57 -19.95
N GLU A 472 41.76 -17.17 -18.94
CA GLU A 472 40.36 -17.57 -19.03
C GLU A 472 39.41 -16.36 -19.05
N TYR A 473 39.67 -15.40 -18.16
CA TYR A 473 38.85 -14.20 -18.06
C TYR A 473 38.87 -13.38 -19.36
N SER A 474 40.03 -13.25 -19.99
CA SER A 474 40.18 -12.49 -21.24
C SER A 474 39.47 -13.18 -22.42
N LYS A 475 39.33 -14.51 -22.41
CA LYS A 475 38.61 -15.27 -23.43
C LYS A 475 37.09 -15.16 -23.28
N ASP A 476 36.59 -15.32 -22.05
CA ASP A 476 35.18 -15.13 -21.73
C ASP A 476 35.02 -14.65 -20.29
N PRO A 477 34.82 -13.34 -20.07
CA PRO A 477 34.74 -12.79 -18.73
C PRO A 477 33.43 -13.20 -18.03
N LYS A 478 32.41 -13.65 -18.76
CA LYS A 478 31.09 -13.96 -18.19
C LYS A 478 31.11 -15.28 -17.42
N ALA A 479 30.45 -15.27 -16.27
CA ALA A 479 30.16 -16.49 -15.54
C ALA A 479 29.10 -17.31 -16.30
N ARG A 480 29.32 -18.62 -16.40
CA ARG A 480 28.39 -19.56 -17.05
C ARG A 480 27.95 -20.63 -16.07
N PRO A 481 26.74 -21.22 -16.23
CA PRO A 481 26.37 -22.41 -15.50
C PRO A 481 27.33 -23.54 -15.82
N LEU A 482 27.62 -24.35 -14.81
CA LEU A 482 28.25 -25.64 -15.02
C LEU A 482 27.21 -26.61 -15.54
N THR A 483 27.01 -26.63 -16.85
CA THR A 483 26.46 -27.83 -17.49
C THR A 483 27.47 -28.95 -17.30
N SER A 484 27.01 -30.13 -16.87
CA SER A 484 27.76 -31.37 -16.65
C SER A 484 28.58 -31.85 -17.87
N LYS A 485 29.60 -31.08 -18.24
CA LYS A 485 30.67 -31.40 -19.18
C LYS A 485 31.95 -30.73 -18.70
N LEU A 486 32.41 -31.11 -17.53
CA LEU A 486 33.85 -31.19 -17.30
C LEU A 486 34.29 -32.46 -18.04
N LYS A 487 35.05 -32.27 -19.12
CA LYS A 487 35.77 -33.34 -19.82
C LYS A 487 36.92 -33.83 -18.95
#